data_AF-A0A940AZU2-F1
#
_entry.id   AF-A0A940AZU2-F1
#
_cell.length_a   1.000
_cell.length_b   1.000
_cell.length_c   1.000
_cell.angle_alpha   90.00
_cell.angle_beta   90.00
_cell.angle_gamma   90.00
#
_symmetry.space_group_name_H-M   'P 1'
#
loop_
_entity.id
_entity.type
_entity.pdbx_description
1 polymer ?
#
loop_
_entity_poly.entity_id
_entity_poly.type
_entity_poly.pdbx_seq_one_letter_code
_entity_poly.pdbx_strand_id
1 'polypeptide(L)'
;MKRTVLVLACFATLIFVSCTSADKAVVESKAEQESVKPAAETEVVVPETKAEPVVEKKPEEPKPQKGSAAKKEPVLSEADKEYARSVSNLSGAISKDEFVEDKKDIMMIIDDLNKIIENRDYDAWLAYVSPASKQYWSNPKNLAAVANRLPVKGIKIRNMKDYFLYVFIPARQNSKVEEIRYVSKTITKAVEPKEDEDLIFYMFEKASSGDWMLKLDTL
;
A
#
# COMPACT_ATOMS: atom_id res chain seq x y z
N MET A 1 13.32 15.60 -60.03
CA MET A 1 12.24 15.62 -61.06
C MET A 1 11.04 16.41 -60.53
N LYS A 2 9.96 16.52 -61.32
CA LYS A 2 8.67 17.23 -61.06
C LYS A 2 8.15 16.97 -59.62
N ARG A 3 7.68 17.93 -58.79
CA ARG A 3 6.76 19.10 -58.89
C ARG A 3 5.25 18.76 -58.75
N THR A 4 4.73 18.88 -57.53
CA THR A 4 3.35 19.21 -57.07
C THR A 4 3.37 19.05 -55.54
N VAL A 5 2.88 19.93 -54.65
CA VAL A 5 2.26 21.28 -54.72
C VAL A 5 0.81 21.37 -55.21
N LEU A 6 -0.13 21.46 -54.26
CA LEU A 6 -1.32 22.33 -54.33
C LEU A 6 -1.72 22.79 -52.90
N VAL A 7 -2.86 23.45 -52.72
CA VAL A 7 -3.11 24.51 -51.70
C VAL A 7 -4.62 24.61 -51.33
N LEU A 8 -4.98 25.50 -50.37
CA LEU A 8 -6.31 26.12 -50.09
C LEU A 8 -7.20 25.43 -49.01
N ALA A 9 -7.92 26.11 -48.09
CA ALA A 9 -7.74 27.44 -47.45
C ALA A 9 -8.63 27.66 -46.19
N CYS A 10 -8.19 28.62 -45.37
CA CYS A 10 -8.91 29.59 -44.50
C CYS A 10 -10.40 29.43 -44.10
N PHE A 11 -10.64 29.51 -42.79
CA PHE A 11 -11.59 30.39 -42.07
C PHE A 11 -11.00 30.57 -40.63
N ALA A 12 -10.83 31.73 -39.98
CA ALA A 12 -11.64 32.95 -39.83
C ALA A 12 -12.97 32.70 -39.07
N THR A 13 -13.33 33.40 -37.97
CA THR A 13 -12.84 34.67 -37.39
C THR A 13 -13.07 34.73 -35.86
N LEU A 14 -12.59 35.77 -35.18
CA LEU A 14 -12.77 35.99 -33.73
C LEU A 14 -14.23 36.31 -33.33
N ILE A 15 -14.62 35.96 -32.09
CA ILE A 15 -15.35 36.85 -31.16
C ILE A 15 -14.78 36.68 -29.75
N PHE A 16 -14.46 37.78 -29.06
CA PHE A 16 -14.24 37.82 -27.61
C PHE A 16 -15.57 38.13 -26.90
N VAL A 17 -15.87 37.46 -25.79
CA VAL A 17 -16.88 37.93 -24.81
C VAL A 17 -16.29 37.83 -23.40
N SER A 18 -16.03 38.98 -22.79
CA SER A 18 -15.56 39.09 -21.40
C SER A 18 -16.69 39.55 -20.50
N CYS A 19 -16.95 38.82 -19.41
CA CYS A 19 -17.66 39.27 -18.21
C CYS A 19 -16.95 38.63 -17.02
N THR A 20 -16.35 39.30 -16.03
CA THR A 20 -16.54 40.64 -15.41
C THR A 20 -17.55 40.66 -14.25
N SER A 21 -17.06 40.26 -13.07
CA SER A 21 -17.55 40.46 -11.68
C SER A 21 -16.60 39.62 -10.80
N ALA A 22 -15.82 40.12 -9.82
CA ALA A 22 -15.92 41.30 -8.96
C ALA A 22 -17.18 41.27 -8.06
N ASP A 23 -17.09 41.33 -6.73
CA ASP A 23 -15.92 41.48 -5.84
C ASP A 23 -16.27 41.13 -4.37
N LYS A 24 -15.29 41.22 -3.46
CA LYS A 24 -15.33 41.41 -1.99
C LYS A 24 -15.44 40.21 -1.02
N ALA A 25 -14.69 40.41 0.08
CA ALA A 25 -14.85 39.93 1.45
C ALA A 25 -14.76 38.40 1.67
N VAL A 26 -13.81 37.84 2.43
CA VAL A 26 -13.18 38.27 3.70
C VAL A 26 -14.20 38.41 4.84
N VAL A 27 -14.39 37.31 5.58
CA VAL A 27 -14.73 37.34 7.01
C VAL A 27 -13.68 36.51 7.73
N GLU A 28 -12.83 37.18 8.49
CA GLU A 28 -11.82 36.59 9.35
C GLU A 28 -12.42 36.37 10.74
N SER A 29 -12.55 35.11 11.16
CA SER A 29 -12.94 34.73 12.53
C SER A 29 -12.74 33.23 12.74
N LYS A 30 -12.29 32.74 13.90
CA LYS A 30 -11.54 33.36 15.01
C LYS A 30 -10.82 32.17 15.69
N ALA A 31 -9.59 32.35 16.16
CA ALA A 31 -8.95 31.33 16.98
C ALA A 31 -9.59 31.27 18.38
N GLU A 32 -10.04 30.09 18.79
CA GLU A 32 -10.27 29.73 20.19
C GLU A 32 -9.56 28.39 20.44
N GLN A 33 -8.40 28.45 21.08
CA GLN A 33 -7.77 27.26 21.65
C GLN A 33 -8.36 27.06 23.05
N GLU A 34 -8.87 25.87 23.36
CA GLU A 34 -9.09 25.46 24.73
C GLU A 34 -8.26 24.21 25.03
N SER A 35 -7.61 24.18 26.19
CA SER A 35 -6.60 23.20 26.55
C SER A 35 -6.99 22.44 27.80
N VAL A 36 -7.11 21.10 27.69
CA VAL A 36 -7.20 20.22 28.86
C VAL A 36 -6.23 19.04 28.72
N LYS A 37 -5.25 19.05 29.62
CA LYS A 37 -4.39 17.95 30.08
C LYS A 37 -4.33 18.12 31.62
N PRO A 38 -3.82 17.15 32.41
CA PRO A 38 -3.71 15.70 32.17
C PRO A 38 -4.22 14.86 33.37
N ALA A 39 -4.61 13.60 33.13
CA ALA A 39 -4.74 12.55 34.17
C ALA A 39 -4.91 11.18 33.49
N ALA A 40 -4.45 10.06 34.05
CA ALA A 40 -3.40 9.86 35.05
C ALA A 40 -2.77 8.47 34.83
N GLU A 41 -1.49 8.34 35.14
CA GLU A 41 -0.77 7.06 35.12
C GLU A 41 -1.20 6.22 36.33
N THR A 42 -1.40 4.90 36.17
CA THR A 42 -1.79 4.01 37.27
C THR A 42 -0.98 2.72 37.22
N GLU A 43 0.20 2.79 37.82
CA GLU A 43 1.07 1.67 38.16
C GLU A 43 0.34 0.70 39.10
N VAL A 44 0.28 -0.60 38.76
CA VAL A 44 -0.28 -1.64 39.65
C VAL A 44 0.68 -2.82 39.78
N VAL A 45 1.61 -2.65 40.71
CA VAL A 45 2.03 -3.64 41.73
C VAL A 45 2.26 -5.08 41.26
N VAL A 46 3.53 -5.43 41.13
CA VAL A 46 4.03 -6.80 41.28
C VAL A 46 3.92 -7.25 42.74
N PRO A 47 3.44 -8.47 43.03
CA PRO A 47 3.78 -9.18 44.26
C PRO A 47 4.67 -10.39 43.94
N GLU A 48 5.92 -10.35 44.41
CA GLU A 48 6.86 -11.46 44.28
C GLU A 48 6.62 -12.56 45.35
N THR A 49 7.00 -13.78 44.97
CA THR A 49 7.66 -14.80 45.81
C THR A 49 7.19 -15.03 47.26
N LYS A 50 6.63 -16.23 47.49
CA LYS A 50 6.70 -16.90 48.80
C LYS A 50 7.08 -18.38 48.67
N ALA A 51 8.38 -18.65 48.77
CA ALA A 51 8.90 -19.93 49.26
C ALA A 51 8.61 -20.04 50.79
N GLU A 52 8.65 -21.18 51.49
CA GLU A 52 9.01 -22.56 51.16
C GLU A 52 8.29 -23.48 52.20
N PRO A 53 8.29 -24.84 52.12
CA PRO A 53 9.50 -25.60 52.51
C PRO A 53 9.80 -26.89 51.72
N VAL A 54 11.09 -27.21 51.70
CA VAL A 54 11.69 -28.50 51.30
C VAL A 54 11.03 -29.72 51.97
N VAL A 55 10.85 -30.80 51.19
CA VAL A 55 10.94 -32.18 51.72
C VAL A 55 11.95 -32.95 50.87
N GLU A 56 13.03 -33.40 51.51
CA GLU A 56 14.19 -34.01 50.88
C GLU A 56 14.03 -35.53 50.70
N LYS A 57 14.40 -36.07 49.53
CA LYS A 57 14.78 -37.49 49.39
C LYS A 57 16.03 -37.64 48.51
N LYS A 58 17.03 -38.33 49.07
CA LYS A 58 18.31 -38.68 48.46
C LYS A 58 18.19 -39.77 47.36
N PRO A 59 19.23 -39.97 46.53
CA PRO A 59 19.03 -40.29 45.12
C PRO A 59 19.28 -41.76 44.74
N GLU A 60 18.78 -42.13 43.56
CA GLU A 60 19.27 -43.28 42.78
C GLU A 60 20.06 -42.78 41.56
N GLU A 61 21.22 -43.38 41.31
CA GLU A 61 22.09 -43.16 40.14
C GLU A 61 22.10 -44.41 39.23
N PRO A 62 22.62 -44.35 37.99
CA PRO A 62 21.71 -44.40 36.85
C PRO A 62 21.74 -45.72 36.07
N LYS A 63 20.66 -46.01 35.34
CA LYS A 63 20.65 -47.01 34.25
C LYS A 63 20.55 -46.33 32.88
N PRO A 64 21.44 -46.65 31.92
CA PRO A 64 21.52 -45.92 30.66
C PRO A 64 20.43 -46.36 29.66
N GLN A 65 19.31 -45.64 29.62
CA GLN A 65 18.34 -45.79 28.53
C GLN A 65 18.62 -44.80 27.40
N LYS A 66 19.49 -45.28 26.49
CA LYS A 66 19.30 -45.22 25.03
C LYS A 66 18.65 -43.93 24.52
N GLY A 67 19.49 -42.95 24.19
CA GLY A 67 19.08 -41.57 23.91
C GLY A 67 17.85 -41.44 22.99
N SER A 68 16.82 -40.78 23.51
CA SER A 68 15.76 -40.22 22.69
C SER A 68 16.41 -39.23 21.72
N ALA A 69 16.40 -39.58 20.43
CA ALA A 69 16.82 -38.66 19.39
C ALA A 69 15.77 -37.55 19.29
N ALA A 70 15.99 -36.47 20.07
CA ALA A 70 15.20 -35.26 20.00
C ALA A 70 15.27 -34.73 18.56
N LYS A 71 14.23 -35.06 17.79
CA LYS A 71 14.06 -34.65 16.40
C LYS A 71 13.97 -33.14 16.40
N LYS A 72 15.10 -32.46 16.19
CA LYS A 72 15.14 -31.01 15.98
C LYS A 72 14.12 -30.70 14.89
N GLU A 73 13.07 -29.97 15.25
CA GLU A 73 12.12 -29.49 14.28
C GLU A 73 12.88 -28.57 13.31
N PRO A 74 12.67 -28.69 11.99
CA PRO A 74 13.37 -27.86 11.04
C PRO A 74 12.96 -26.40 11.28
N VAL A 75 13.91 -25.58 11.71
CA VAL A 75 13.70 -24.14 11.89
C VAL A 75 13.48 -23.52 10.52
N LEU A 76 12.20 -23.37 10.15
CA LEU A 76 11.78 -22.70 8.91
C LEU A 76 12.31 -21.26 8.94
N SER A 77 12.93 -20.82 7.85
CA SER A 77 13.36 -19.42 7.73
C SER A 77 12.16 -18.49 7.60
N GLU A 78 12.31 -17.20 7.91
CA GLU A 78 11.20 -16.25 7.74
C GLU A 78 10.69 -16.19 6.29
N ALA A 79 11.56 -16.42 5.30
CA ALA A 79 11.18 -16.53 3.89
C ALA A 79 10.37 -17.81 3.56
N ASP A 80 10.66 -18.94 4.24
CA ASP A 80 9.82 -20.16 4.12
C ASP A 80 8.44 -19.94 4.74
N LYS A 81 8.41 -19.29 5.92
CA LYS A 81 7.16 -18.93 6.59
C LYS A 81 6.35 -17.91 5.77
N GLU A 82 7.02 -16.94 5.14
CA GLU A 82 6.38 -15.95 4.26
C GLU A 82 5.74 -16.63 3.06
N TYR A 83 6.51 -17.40 2.29
CA TYR A 83 5.99 -18.18 1.17
C TYR A 83 4.76 -19.01 1.58
N ALA A 84 4.85 -19.74 2.70
CA ALA A 84 3.74 -20.56 3.22
C ALA A 84 2.47 -19.76 3.56
N ARG A 85 2.57 -18.60 4.24
CA ARG A 85 1.39 -17.74 4.51
C ARG A 85 0.85 -17.13 3.21
N SER A 86 1.74 -16.70 2.32
CA SER A 86 1.41 -15.92 1.14
C SER A 86 0.80 -16.69 -0.03
N VAL A 87 1.01 -18.01 -0.13
CA VAL A 87 0.38 -18.88 -1.15
C VAL A 87 -0.68 -19.84 -0.59
N SER A 88 -0.99 -19.74 0.70
CA SER A 88 -1.92 -20.61 1.46
C SER A 88 -3.25 -20.92 0.74
N ASN A 89 -3.89 -19.88 0.20
CA ASN A 89 -5.19 -19.99 -0.50
C ASN A 89 -5.09 -20.53 -1.95
N LEU A 90 -3.88 -20.77 -2.48
CA LEU A 90 -3.66 -21.18 -3.88
C LEU A 90 -3.28 -22.66 -4.05
N SER A 91 -3.36 -23.48 -2.99
CA SER A 91 -3.19 -24.95 -3.08
C SER A 91 -1.91 -25.42 -3.81
N GLY A 92 -0.80 -24.70 -3.63
CA GLY A 92 0.49 -25.02 -4.28
C GLY A 92 0.58 -24.64 -5.77
N ALA A 93 -0.37 -23.84 -6.29
CA ALA A 93 -0.36 -23.40 -7.67
C ALA A 93 0.68 -22.30 -7.99
N ILE A 94 1.41 -21.79 -7.00
CA ILE A 94 2.58 -20.91 -7.15
C ILE A 94 3.79 -21.65 -6.57
N SER A 95 4.93 -21.62 -7.26
CA SER A 95 6.18 -22.21 -6.77
C SER A 95 6.97 -21.26 -5.87
N LYS A 96 7.92 -21.79 -5.07
CA LYS A 96 8.76 -20.94 -4.21
C LYS A 96 9.66 -20.00 -5.02
N ASP A 97 10.18 -20.47 -6.16
CA ASP A 97 11.07 -19.67 -7.00
C ASP A 97 10.29 -18.56 -7.71
N GLU A 98 9.11 -18.88 -8.27
CA GLU A 98 8.12 -17.91 -8.81
C GLU A 98 7.73 -16.84 -7.76
N PHE A 99 7.51 -17.25 -6.50
CA PHE A 99 7.25 -16.33 -5.39
C PHE A 99 8.43 -15.39 -5.08
N VAL A 100 9.67 -15.91 -5.11
CA VAL A 100 10.88 -15.11 -4.84
C VAL A 100 11.15 -14.11 -5.97
N GLU A 101 10.96 -14.52 -7.22
CA GLU A 101 11.07 -13.64 -8.39
C GLU A 101 9.99 -12.55 -8.38
N ASP A 102 8.72 -12.93 -8.19
CA ASP A 102 7.60 -11.99 -8.13
C ASP A 102 7.71 -11.01 -6.95
N LYS A 103 8.14 -11.48 -5.76
CA LYS A 103 8.40 -10.58 -4.63
C LYS A 103 9.51 -9.59 -4.96
N LYS A 104 10.63 -10.04 -5.52
CA LYS A 104 11.77 -9.17 -5.87
C LYS A 104 11.34 -8.06 -6.82
N ASP A 105 10.58 -8.41 -7.86
CA ASP A 105 10.19 -7.43 -8.89
C ASP A 105 9.10 -6.47 -8.37
N ILE A 106 8.15 -6.94 -7.54
CA ILE A 106 7.18 -6.07 -6.85
C ILE A 106 7.87 -5.09 -5.90
N MET A 107 8.85 -5.55 -5.10
CA MET A 107 9.59 -4.66 -4.19
C MET A 107 10.38 -3.60 -4.95
N MET A 108 11.02 -3.95 -6.07
CA MET A 108 11.71 -3.00 -6.94
C MET A 108 10.76 -1.93 -7.51
N ILE A 109 9.54 -2.30 -7.90
CA ILE A 109 8.51 -1.35 -8.34
C ILE A 109 8.10 -0.42 -7.17
N ILE A 110 8.02 -0.93 -5.94
CA ILE A 110 7.67 -0.12 -4.76
C ILE A 110 8.77 0.89 -4.41
N ASP A 111 10.05 0.51 -4.53
CA ASP A 111 11.17 1.43 -4.34
C ASP A 111 11.13 2.59 -5.35
N ASP A 112 10.76 2.34 -6.60
CA ASP A 112 10.57 3.40 -7.60
C ASP A 112 9.29 4.22 -7.33
N LEU A 113 8.19 3.59 -6.92
CA LEU A 113 6.97 4.29 -6.51
C LEU A 113 7.21 5.23 -5.32
N ASN A 114 8.07 4.86 -4.36
CA ASN A 114 8.46 5.71 -3.24
C ASN A 114 9.17 6.99 -3.72
N LYS A 115 10.19 6.86 -4.60
CA LYS A 115 10.88 8.01 -5.23
C LYS A 115 9.91 8.90 -6.02
N ILE A 116 8.95 8.27 -6.71
CA ILE A 116 7.91 8.95 -7.50
C ILE A 116 6.91 9.71 -6.60
N ILE A 117 6.54 9.15 -5.45
CA ILE A 117 5.69 9.78 -4.42
C ILE A 117 6.39 11.02 -3.84
N GLU A 118 7.68 10.92 -3.50
CA GLU A 118 8.50 12.02 -2.99
C GLU A 118 8.61 13.17 -4.00
N ASN A 119 8.97 12.86 -5.25
CA ASN A 119 9.08 13.84 -6.34
C ASN A 119 7.73 14.33 -6.89
N ARG A 120 6.62 13.69 -6.48
CA ARG A 120 5.26 13.95 -6.98
C ARG A 120 5.14 13.81 -8.51
N ASP A 121 5.88 12.87 -9.08
CA ASP A 121 5.92 12.64 -10.53
C ASP A 121 4.73 11.80 -11.00
N TYR A 122 3.66 12.50 -11.37
CA TYR A 122 2.46 11.87 -11.93
C TYR A 122 2.73 11.08 -13.22
N ASP A 123 3.64 11.55 -14.05
CA ASP A 123 3.82 11.03 -15.41
C ASP A 123 4.68 9.75 -15.37
N ALA A 124 5.66 9.69 -14.44
CA ALA A 124 6.34 8.44 -14.07
C ALA A 124 5.42 7.46 -13.32
N TRP A 125 4.59 7.93 -12.37
CA TRP A 125 3.58 7.09 -11.69
C TRP A 125 2.64 6.42 -12.69
N LEU A 126 2.20 7.18 -13.69
CA LEU A 126 1.29 6.72 -14.73
C LEU A 126 1.89 5.58 -15.57
N ALA A 127 3.21 5.40 -15.64
CA ALA A 127 3.82 4.24 -16.31
C ALA A 127 3.39 2.94 -15.62
N TYR A 128 3.52 2.86 -14.29
CA TYR A 128 3.22 1.66 -13.50
C TYR A 128 1.73 1.31 -13.39
N VAL A 129 0.82 2.29 -13.51
CA VAL A 129 -0.61 2.03 -13.34
C VAL A 129 -1.17 1.16 -14.48
N SER A 130 -1.88 0.09 -14.12
CA SER A 130 -2.55 -0.83 -15.04
C SER A 130 -3.56 -0.15 -15.99
N PRO A 131 -3.74 -0.64 -17.24
CA PRO A 131 -4.70 -0.08 -18.20
C PRO A 131 -6.15 -0.03 -17.69
N ALA A 132 -6.59 -1.06 -16.96
CA ALA A 132 -7.93 -1.11 -16.36
C ALA A 132 -8.12 -0.01 -15.30
N SER A 133 -7.11 0.21 -14.45
CA SER A 133 -7.12 1.28 -13.45
C SER A 133 -7.10 2.67 -14.08
N LYS A 134 -6.30 2.87 -15.15
CA LYS A 134 -6.31 4.09 -15.97
C LYS A 134 -7.70 4.37 -16.56
N GLN A 135 -8.32 3.36 -17.17
CA GLN A 135 -9.66 3.49 -17.75
C GLN A 135 -10.70 3.84 -16.68
N TYR A 136 -10.72 3.13 -15.55
CA TYR A 136 -11.66 3.37 -14.46
C TYR A 136 -11.51 4.79 -13.85
N TRP A 137 -10.27 5.21 -13.56
CA TRP A 137 -10.00 6.51 -12.95
C TRP A 137 -9.95 7.69 -13.93
N SER A 138 -10.02 7.44 -15.24
CA SER A 138 -10.27 8.50 -16.23
C SER A 138 -11.70 9.06 -16.17
N ASN A 139 -12.65 8.32 -15.61
CA ASN A 139 -14.07 8.68 -15.56
C ASN A 139 -14.35 9.79 -14.52
N PRO A 140 -14.84 10.98 -14.91
CA PRO A 140 -15.13 12.08 -13.99
C PRO A 140 -16.14 11.73 -12.88
N LYS A 141 -17.06 10.78 -13.12
CA LYS A 141 -18.02 10.33 -12.10
C LYS A 141 -17.32 9.59 -10.95
N ASN A 142 -16.32 8.76 -11.27
CA ASN A 142 -15.54 8.01 -10.29
C ASN A 142 -14.65 8.98 -9.49
N LEU A 143 -14.00 9.91 -10.16
CA LEU A 143 -13.19 10.97 -9.53
C LEU A 143 -14.03 11.84 -8.57
N ALA A 144 -15.23 12.26 -8.97
CA ALA A 144 -16.15 12.98 -8.10
C ALA A 144 -16.64 12.13 -6.91
N ALA A 145 -16.88 10.83 -7.11
CA ALA A 145 -17.34 9.93 -6.06
C ALA A 145 -16.25 9.65 -5.00
N VAL A 146 -14.96 9.50 -5.38
CA VAL A 146 -13.88 9.36 -4.39
C VAL A 146 -13.65 10.65 -3.60
N ALA A 147 -13.76 11.82 -4.24
CA ALA A 147 -13.60 13.12 -3.58
C ALA A 147 -14.52 13.27 -2.35
N ASN A 148 -15.77 12.78 -2.44
CA ASN A 148 -16.73 12.81 -1.34
C ASN A 148 -16.35 11.87 -0.17
N ARG A 149 -15.66 10.75 -0.47
CA ARG A 149 -15.20 9.75 0.52
C ARG A 149 -13.95 10.20 1.29
N LEU A 150 -13.20 11.22 0.83
CA LEU A 150 -12.00 11.71 1.51
C LEU A 150 -12.29 12.24 2.92
N PRO A 151 -11.36 12.07 3.90
CA PRO A 151 -11.55 12.61 5.25
C PRO A 151 -11.55 14.14 5.25
N VAL A 152 -10.65 14.77 4.49
CA VAL A 152 -10.61 16.22 4.27
C VAL A 152 -11.68 16.59 3.24
N LYS A 153 -12.63 17.45 3.63
CA LYS A 153 -13.72 17.91 2.76
C LYS A 153 -13.33 19.12 1.92
N GLY A 154 -14.06 19.36 0.84
CA GLY A 154 -13.83 20.48 -0.09
C GLY A 154 -12.80 20.23 -1.20
N ILE A 155 -11.98 19.19 -1.10
CA ILE A 155 -11.07 18.76 -2.18
C ILE A 155 -11.89 18.33 -3.40
N LYS A 156 -11.50 18.81 -4.59
CA LYS A 156 -12.09 18.43 -5.88
C LYS A 156 -11.10 17.62 -6.69
N ILE A 157 -11.44 16.36 -6.97
CA ILE A 157 -10.68 15.50 -7.88
C ILE A 157 -11.29 15.63 -9.28
N ARG A 158 -10.62 16.33 -10.20
CA ARG A 158 -11.13 16.64 -11.55
C ARG A 158 -10.52 15.75 -12.64
N ASN A 159 -9.36 15.18 -12.37
CA ASN A 159 -8.60 14.33 -13.29
C ASN A 159 -7.73 13.34 -12.50
N MET A 160 -7.03 12.44 -13.20
CA MET A 160 -6.21 11.40 -12.57
C MET A 160 -4.92 11.94 -11.90
N LYS A 161 -4.47 13.17 -12.23
CA LYS A 161 -3.35 13.86 -11.56
C LYS A 161 -3.78 14.45 -10.21
N ASP A 162 -5.00 14.99 -10.12
CA ASP A 162 -5.61 15.32 -8.83
C ASP A 162 -5.76 14.04 -7.96
N TYR A 163 -6.16 12.90 -8.55
CA TYR A 163 -6.27 11.63 -7.82
C TYR A 163 -4.91 11.18 -7.26
N PHE A 164 -3.86 11.23 -8.08
CA PHE A 164 -2.51 10.90 -7.65
C PHE A 164 -2.04 11.79 -6.48
N LEU A 165 -2.20 13.11 -6.61
CA LEU A 165 -1.71 14.08 -5.63
C LEU A 165 -2.49 14.08 -4.31
N TYR A 166 -3.81 13.87 -4.34
CA TYR A 166 -4.69 14.03 -3.16
C TYR A 166 -5.25 12.70 -2.61
N VAL A 167 -5.09 11.58 -3.31
CA VAL A 167 -5.59 10.26 -2.87
C VAL A 167 -4.45 9.23 -2.83
N PHE A 168 -3.69 9.07 -3.92
CA PHE A 168 -2.65 8.05 -3.98
C PHE A 168 -1.46 8.34 -3.05
N ILE A 169 -0.89 9.55 -3.14
CA ILE A 169 0.25 9.97 -2.31
C ILE A 169 -0.10 9.94 -0.81
N PRO A 170 -1.18 10.59 -0.31
CA PRO A 170 -1.45 10.63 1.14
C PRO A 170 -1.75 9.27 1.76
N ALA A 171 -2.22 8.29 0.98
CA ALA A 171 -2.49 6.93 1.44
C ALA A 171 -1.23 6.03 1.50
N ARG A 172 -0.09 6.46 0.94
CA ARG A 172 1.11 5.64 0.76
C ARG A 172 2.42 6.29 1.20
N GLN A 173 2.41 7.59 1.46
CA GLN A 173 3.57 8.29 1.99
C GLN A 173 3.98 7.67 3.35
N ASN A 174 5.26 7.29 3.47
CA ASN A 174 5.84 6.55 4.60
C ASN A 174 5.33 5.09 4.78
N SER A 175 4.76 4.46 3.73
CA SER A 175 4.41 3.03 3.76
C SER A 175 5.64 2.14 3.98
N LYS A 176 5.51 1.10 4.81
CA LYS A 176 6.57 0.13 5.12
C LYS A 176 6.22 -1.24 4.56
N VAL A 177 6.21 -1.39 3.24
CA VAL A 177 5.99 -2.71 2.65
C VAL A 177 7.21 -3.59 2.92
N GLU A 178 6.95 -4.78 3.45
CA GLU A 178 7.97 -5.79 3.76
C GLU A 178 7.66 -7.13 3.08
N GLU A 179 6.39 -7.43 2.78
CA GLU A 179 5.91 -8.73 2.30
C GLU A 179 4.88 -8.63 1.18
N ILE A 180 4.67 -9.73 0.45
CA ILE A 180 3.58 -9.86 -0.53
C ILE A 180 2.63 -11.01 -0.16
N ARG A 181 1.36 -10.91 -0.54
CA ARG A 181 0.34 -11.98 -0.42
C ARG A 181 -0.29 -12.24 -1.79
N TYR A 182 -0.45 -13.50 -2.20
CA TYR A 182 -1.20 -13.80 -3.42
C TYR A 182 -2.71 -13.83 -3.14
N VAL A 183 -3.48 -13.21 -4.02
CA VAL A 183 -4.95 -13.28 -4.09
C VAL A 183 -5.37 -14.23 -5.22
N SER A 184 -4.62 -14.22 -6.32
CA SER A 184 -4.68 -15.21 -7.40
C SER A 184 -3.31 -15.28 -8.10
N LYS A 185 -3.12 -16.20 -9.05
CA LYS A 185 -1.88 -16.28 -9.87
C LYS A 185 -1.44 -14.96 -10.50
N THR A 186 -2.37 -14.04 -10.76
CA THR A 186 -2.10 -12.76 -11.43
C THR A 186 -2.45 -11.55 -10.57
N ILE A 187 -2.80 -11.73 -9.28
CA ILE A 187 -3.14 -10.62 -8.36
C ILE A 187 -2.42 -10.82 -7.04
N THR A 188 -1.61 -9.85 -6.63
CA THR A 188 -0.94 -9.81 -5.33
C THR A 188 -1.32 -8.55 -4.55
N LYS A 189 -1.21 -8.63 -3.23
CA LYS A 189 -1.16 -7.49 -2.30
C LYS A 189 0.29 -7.31 -1.86
N ALA A 190 0.72 -6.07 -1.65
CA ALA A 190 1.98 -5.76 -0.98
C ALA A 190 1.70 -5.05 0.34
N VAL A 191 2.29 -5.56 1.42
CA VAL A 191 1.81 -5.37 2.80
C VAL A 191 2.92 -5.08 3.80
N GLU A 192 2.55 -4.40 4.89
CA GLU A 192 3.30 -4.38 6.15
C GLU A 192 2.61 -5.41 7.10
N PRO A 193 3.29 -6.49 7.51
CA PRO A 193 2.70 -7.45 8.44
C PRO A 193 2.49 -6.83 9.83
N LYS A 194 1.42 -7.28 10.52
CA LYS A 194 1.16 -7.00 11.94
C LYS A 194 0.79 -8.31 12.66
N GLU A 195 0.59 -8.20 13.97
CA GLU A 195 0.22 -9.33 14.82
C GLU A 195 -1.18 -9.87 14.48
N ASP A 196 -2.15 -8.97 14.22
CA ASP A 196 -3.54 -9.33 13.88
C ASP A 196 -3.83 -9.38 12.37
N GLU A 197 -3.52 -8.31 11.61
CA GLU A 197 -3.83 -8.20 10.17
C GLU A 197 -2.78 -7.46 9.34
N ASP A 198 -2.60 -7.89 8.08
CA ASP A 198 -1.72 -7.22 7.11
C ASP A 198 -2.22 -5.81 6.75
N LEU A 199 -1.40 -4.77 6.94
CA LEU A 199 -1.69 -3.44 6.38
C LEU A 199 -1.37 -3.42 4.89
N ILE A 200 -2.42 -3.33 4.05
CA ILE A 200 -2.31 -3.40 2.59
C ILE A 200 -2.07 -1.99 2.03
N PHE A 201 -0.88 -1.77 1.45
CA PHE A 201 -0.54 -0.50 0.80
C PHE A 201 -0.73 -0.54 -0.72
N TYR A 202 -0.55 -1.70 -1.36
CA TYR A 202 -0.65 -1.84 -2.81
C TYR A 202 -1.37 -3.13 -3.20
N MET A 203 -2.04 -3.09 -4.34
CA MET A 203 -2.38 -4.28 -5.11
C MET A 203 -1.65 -4.21 -6.46
N PHE A 204 -1.17 -5.35 -6.94
CA PHE A 204 -0.56 -5.47 -8.26
C PHE A 204 -1.30 -6.51 -9.08
N GLU A 205 -1.37 -6.30 -10.39
CA GLU A 205 -1.86 -7.28 -11.36
C GLU A 205 -0.81 -7.59 -12.42
N LYS A 206 -0.56 -8.88 -12.66
CA LYS A 206 0.39 -9.37 -13.65
C LYS A 206 -0.23 -9.25 -15.05
N ALA A 207 0.38 -8.42 -15.89
CA ALA A 207 -0.02 -8.20 -17.27
C ALA A 207 0.25 -9.43 -18.15
N SER A 208 -0.33 -9.45 -19.35
CA SER A 208 -0.12 -10.55 -20.33
C SER A 208 1.30 -10.65 -20.87
N SER A 209 2.15 -9.65 -20.62
CA SER A 209 3.59 -9.68 -20.88
C SER A 209 4.41 -10.37 -19.78
N GLY A 210 3.82 -10.56 -18.58
CA GLY A 210 4.51 -11.03 -17.38
C GLY A 210 4.81 -9.92 -16.36
N ASP A 211 4.80 -8.65 -16.78
CA ASP A 211 5.12 -7.50 -15.92
C ASP A 211 4.06 -7.28 -14.82
N TRP A 212 4.48 -6.93 -13.61
CA TRP A 212 3.57 -6.48 -12.56
C TRP A 212 3.19 -5.00 -12.74
N MET A 213 1.89 -4.73 -12.78
CA MET A 213 1.34 -3.38 -12.87
C MET A 213 0.53 -3.00 -11.63
N LEU A 214 0.62 -1.74 -11.22
CA LEU A 214 -0.12 -1.21 -10.08
C LEU A 214 -1.64 -1.25 -10.37
N LYS A 215 -2.37 -1.99 -9.54
CA LYS A 215 -3.84 -2.05 -9.53
C LYS A 215 -4.36 -1.04 -8.52
N LEU A 216 -5.19 -0.10 -8.98
CA LEU A 216 -5.86 0.84 -8.11
C LEU A 216 -7.23 0.29 -7.73
N ASP A 217 -7.62 0.47 -6.47
CA ASP A 217 -8.94 0.10 -5.98
C ASP A 217 -10.06 0.82 -6.75
N THR A 218 -11.26 0.25 -6.73
CA THR A 218 -12.48 0.78 -7.36
C THR A 218 -13.57 1.04 -6.32
N LEU A 219 -14.47 1.98 -6.60
CA LEU A 219 -15.46 2.52 -5.65
C LEU A 219 -16.73 1.70 -5.48
#